data_AF-A0AA42T063-F1
#
_entry.id   AF-A0AA42T063-F1
#
_cell.length_a   1.000
_cell.length_b   1.000
_cell.length_c   1.000
_cell.angle_alpha   90.00
_cell.angle_beta   90.00
_cell.angle_gamma   90.00
#
_symmetry.space_group_name_H-M   'P 1'
#
loop_
_entity.id
_entity.type
_entity.pdbx_description
1 polymer ?
#
loop_
_entity_poly.entity_id
_entity_poly.type
_entity_poly.pdbx_seq_one_letter_code
_entity_poly.pdbx_strand_id
1 'polypeptide(L)'
;MSRGRKIAPLELEGAAQQAALQALERFLEDRFELELGSFEVQEVLDLIAREIAPHYYNKAIADAQALLADRFASLESDLWALEKA
;
A
#
# COMPACT_ATOMS: atom_id res chain seq x y z
N MET A 1 -13.78 -19.68 12.29
CA MET A 1 -12.93 -20.17 11.19
C MET A 1 -12.87 -19.09 10.11
N SER A 2 -12.06 -18.05 10.30
CA SER A 2 -11.92 -16.98 9.30
C SER A 2 -11.17 -17.55 8.11
N ARG A 3 -11.78 -17.55 6.92
CA ARG A 3 -11.08 -17.89 5.69
C ARG A 3 -9.95 -16.88 5.56
N GLY A 4 -8.71 -17.30 5.78
CA GLY A 4 -7.53 -16.48 5.50
C GLY A 4 -7.62 -16.05 4.05
N ARG A 5 -8.11 -14.83 3.81
CA ARG A 5 -8.23 -14.26 2.48
C ARG A 5 -6.79 -14.21 1.98
N LYS A 6 -6.48 -14.98 0.93
CA LYS A 6 -5.17 -14.89 0.27
C LYS A 6 -4.96 -13.42 -0.05
N ILE A 7 -4.05 -12.78 0.66
CA ILE A 7 -3.63 -11.42 0.37
C ILE A 7 -3.03 -11.53 -1.03
N ALA A 8 -3.58 -10.78 -1.99
CA ALA A 8 -2.99 -10.72 -3.31
C ALA A 8 -1.54 -10.25 -3.14
N PRO A 9 -0.56 -10.87 -3.83
CA PRO A 9 0.81 -10.40 -3.77
C PRO A 9 0.84 -8.91 -4.12
N LEU A 10 1.48 -8.11 -3.28
CA LEU A 10 1.63 -6.66 -3.47
C LEU A 10 2.82 -6.38 -4.41
N GLU A 11 2.81 -7.07 -5.54
CA GLU A 11 3.82 -6.97 -6.58
C GLU A 11 3.46 -5.83 -7.55
N LEU A 12 4.49 -5.09 -7.97
CA LEU A 12 4.34 -4.09 -9.01
C LEU A 12 4.55 -4.77 -10.37
N GLU A 13 3.87 -4.29 -11.39
CA GLU A 13 4.00 -4.81 -12.75
C GLU A 13 4.27 -3.68 -13.76
N GLY A 14 4.88 -4.04 -14.89
CA GLY A 14 5.10 -3.15 -16.03
C GLY A 14 5.85 -1.87 -15.65
N ALA A 15 5.30 -0.72 -16.05
CA ALA A 15 5.94 0.57 -15.85
C ALA A 15 6.17 0.94 -14.38
N ALA A 16 5.28 0.51 -13.47
CA ALA A 16 5.43 0.80 -12.05
C ALA A 16 6.61 0.04 -11.42
N GLN A 17 6.79 -1.23 -11.80
CA GLN A 17 7.92 -2.03 -11.35
C GLN A 17 9.24 -1.44 -11.86
N GLN A 18 9.30 -1.09 -13.14
CA GLN A 18 10.50 -0.51 -13.75
C GLN A 18 10.90 0.82 -13.08
N ALA A 19 9.92 1.67 -12.77
CA ALA A 19 10.17 2.92 -12.05
C ALA A 19 10.68 2.66 -10.62
N ALA A 20 10.13 1.67 -9.92
CA ALA A 20 10.58 1.30 -8.58
C ALA A 20 12.00 0.73 -8.58
N LEU A 21 12.34 -0.14 -9.55
CA LEU A 21 13.68 -0.68 -9.72
C LEU A 21 14.71 0.43 -9.98
N GLN A 22 14.44 1.33 -10.92
CA GLN A 22 15.35 2.46 -11.20
C GLN A 22 15.50 3.39 -10.00
N ALA A 23 14.43 3.62 -9.23
CA ALA A 23 14.50 4.43 -8.02
C ALA A 23 15.37 3.77 -6.94
N LEU A 24 15.25 2.45 -6.76
CA LEU A 24 16.07 1.69 -5.82
C LEU A 24 17.54 1.63 -6.23
N GLU A 25 17.81 1.28 -7.49
CA GLU A 25 19.16 1.21 -8.07
C GLU A 25 19.90 2.54 -7.84
N ARG A 26 19.29 3.64 -8.31
CA ARG A 26 19.88 4.98 -8.15
C ARG A 26 20.07 5.38 -6.70
N PHE A 27 19.11 5.09 -5.83
CA PHE A 27 19.24 5.43 -4.41
C PHE A 27 20.37 4.67 -3.73
N LEU A 28 20.53 3.38 -4.04
CA LEU A 28 21.59 2.54 -3.48
C LEU A 28 22.97 2.96 -3.98
N GLU A 29 23.09 3.27 -5.26
CA GLU A 29 24.31 3.80 -5.86
C GLU A 29 24.64 5.20 -5.30
N ASP A 30 23.72 6.16 -5.45
CA ASP A 30 23.98 7.58 -5.11
C ASP A 30 24.21 7.79 -3.60
N ARG A 31 23.48 7.07 -2.74
CA ARG A 31 23.49 7.32 -1.29
C ARG A 31 24.46 6.43 -0.53
N PHE A 32 24.71 5.22 -1.01
CA PHE A 32 25.48 4.20 -0.32
C PHE A 32 26.70 3.71 -1.11
N GLU A 33 26.95 4.24 -2.32
CA GLU A 33 28.03 3.81 -3.22
C GLU A 33 27.96 2.30 -3.50
N LEU A 34 26.74 1.74 -3.49
CA LEU A 34 26.49 0.32 -3.69
C LEU A 34 25.93 0.08 -5.09
N GLU A 35 26.81 -0.24 -6.02
CA GLU A 35 26.44 -0.68 -7.36
C GLU A 35 25.91 -2.12 -7.31
N LEU A 36 24.61 -2.28 -7.57
CA LEU A 36 23.94 -3.58 -7.65
C LEU A 36 23.55 -3.87 -9.10
N GLY A 37 23.60 -5.15 -9.48
CA GLY A 37 23.01 -5.59 -10.73
C GLY A 37 21.49 -5.56 -10.70
N SER A 38 20.88 -5.70 -11.87
CA SER A 38 19.41 -5.66 -12.01
C SER A 38 18.69 -6.78 -11.25
N PHE A 39 19.34 -7.93 -11.07
CA PHE A 39 18.78 -9.04 -10.30
C PHE A 39 18.78 -8.74 -8.80
N GLU A 40 19.87 -8.20 -8.27
CA GLU A 40 20.01 -7.84 -6.87
C GLU A 40 19.03 -6.71 -6.49
N VAL A 41 18.85 -5.70 -7.36
CA VAL A 41 17.85 -4.64 -7.15
C VAL A 41 16.43 -5.22 -7.16
N GLN A 42 16.15 -6.21 -8.02
CA GLN A 42 14.86 -6.91 -8.02
C GLN A 42 14.64 -7.67 -6.70
N GLU A 43 15.65 -8.37 -6.17
CA GLU A 43 15.52 -9.05 -4.87
C GLU A 43 15.23 -8.07 -3.73
N VAL A 44 15.83 -6.88 -3.76
CA VAL A 44 15.51 -5.81 -2.79
C VAL A 44 14.06 -5.37 -2.93
N LEU A 45 13.57 -5.16 -4.16
CA LEU A 45 12.18 -4.80 -4.40
C LEU A 45 11.22 -5.90 -3.93
N ASP A 46 11.54 -7.17 -4.17
CA ASP A 46 10.75 -8.32 -3.76
C ASP A 46 10.67 -8.44 -2.22
N LEU A 47 11.77 -8.15 -1.52
CA LEU A 47 11.78 -8.08 -0.06
C LEU A 47 10.83 -6.97 0.44
N ILE A 48 10.89 -5.79 -0.17
CA ILE A 48 10.00 -4.66 0.17
C ILE A 48 8.54 -5.07 -0.07
N ALA A 49 8.24 -5.67 -1.21
CA ALA A 49 6.89 -6.12 -1.58
C ALA A 49 6.34 -7.16 -0.59
N ARG A 50 7.20 -8.10 -0.13
CA ARG A 50 6.80 -9.18 0.77
C ARG A 50 6.64 -8.72 2.22
N GLU A 51 7.61 -7.97 2.73
CA GLU A 51 7.72 -7.69 4.18
C GLU A 51 7.20 -6.29 4.54
N ILE A 52 7.36 -5.29 3.66
CA ILE A 52 7.09 -3.88 3.99
C ILE A 52 5.75 -3.41 3.43
N ALA A 53 5.45 -3.73 2.16
CA ALA A 53 4.24 -3.30 1.48
C ALA A 53 2.93 -3.67 2.22
N PRO A 54 2.80 -4.85 2.88
CA PRO A 54 1.58 -5.18 3.62
C PRO A 54 1.25 -4.19 4.75
N HIS A 55 2.27 -3.62 5.41
CA HIS A 55 2.06 -2.63 6.47
C HIS A 55 1.45 -1.34 5.91
N TYR A 56 2.00 -0.83 4.80
CA TYR A 56 1.48 0.35 4.12
C TYR A 56 0.09 0.11 3.54
N TYR A 57 -0.14 -1.04 2.91
CA TYR A 57 -1.44 -1.39 2.35
C TYR A 57 -2.52 -1.48 3.43
N ASN A 58 -2.25 -2.18 4.54
CA ASN A 58 -3.19 -2.29 5.66
C ASN A 58 -3.49 -0.92 6.28
N LYS A 59 -2.47 -0.06 6.41
CA LYS A 59 -2.69 1.32 6.87
C LYS A 59 -3.58 2.10 5.90
N ALA A 60 -3.35 2.01 4.59
CA ALA A 60 -4.17 2.68 3.60
C ALA A 60 -5.64 2.23 3.65
N ILE A 61 -5.90 0.94 3.85
CA ILE A 61 -7.25 0.41 4.06
C ILE A 61 -7.88 0.97 5.35
N ALA A 62 -7.14 0.99 6.45
CA ALA A 62 -7.63 1.54 7.72
C ALA A 62 -7.98 3.03 7.60
N ASP A 63 -7.13 3.82 6.93
CA ASP A 63 -7.36 5.24 6.69
C ASP A 63 -8.63 5.45 5.85
N ALA A 64 -8.84 4.63 4.81
CA ALA A 64 -10.06 4.68 3.99
C ALA A 64 -11.31 4.29 4.80
N GLN A 65 -11.22 3.28 5.66
CA GLN A 65 -12.32 2.88 6.55
C GLN A 65 -12.69 3.99 7.53
N ALA A 66 -11.70 4.67 8.12
CA ALA A 66 -11.92 5.79 9.02
C ALA A 66 -12.64 6.95 8.32
N LEU A 67 -12.21 7.29 7.10
CA LEU A 67 -12.88 8.32 6.29
C LEU A 67 -14.33 7.95 5.99
N LEU A 68 -14.59 6.70 5.60
CA LEU A 68 -15.96 6.24 5.32
C LEU A 68 -16.83 6.25 6.57
N ALA A 69 -16.30 5.83 7.72
CA ALA A 69 -17.03 5.84 8.98
C ALA A 69 -17.49 7.26 9.37
N ASP A 70 -16.62 8.26 9.22
CA ASP A 70 -16.95 9.67 9.45
C ASP A 70 -18.08 10.15 8.53
N ARG A 71 -18.02 9.79 7.24
CA ARG A 71 -19.08 10.12 6.27
C ARG A 71 -20.40 9.47 6.61
N PHE A 72 -20.40 8.20 7.03
CA PHE A 72 -21.62 7.51 7.45
C PHE A 72 -22.23 8.15 8.70
N ALA A 73 -21.43 8.51 9.70
CA ALA A 73 -21.92 9.20 10.89
C ALA A 73 -22.59 10.55 10.54
N SER A 74 -22.02 11.30 9.60
CA SER A 74 -22.65 12.52 9.08
C SER A 74 -23.99 12.23 8.40
N LEU A 75 -24.06 11.20 7.55
CA LEU A 75 -25.30 10.83 6.86
C LEU A 75 -26.38 10.35 7.83
N GLU A 76 -26.02 9.61 8.87
CA GLU A 76 -26.94 9.20 9.93
C GLU A 76 -27.50 10.42 10.66
N SER A 77 -26.66 11.39 11.01
CA SER A 77 -27.10 12.65 11.62
C SER A 77 -28.07 13.43 10.72
N ASP A 78 -27.77 13.52 9.41
CA ASP A 78 -28.63 14.19 8.44
C ASP A 78 -29.99 13.49 8.31
N LEU A 79 -30.00 12.16 8.31
CA LEU A 79 -31.24 11.37 8.23
C LEU A 79 -32.11 11.55 9.49
N TRP A 80 -31.51 11.53 10.68
CA TRP A 80 -32.21 11.80 11.93
C TRP A 80 -32.84 13.19 11.95
N ALA A 81 -32.18 14.19 11.37
CA ALA A 81 -32.73 15.55 11.26
C ALA A 81 -33.97 15.64 10.35
N LEU A 82 -34.15 14.70 9.42
CA LEU A 82 -35.32 14.61 8.54
C LEU A 82 -36.48 13.81 9.14
N GLU A 83 -36.22 12.99 10.18
CA GLU A 83 -37.24 12.18 10.84
C GLU A 83 -38.27 13.09 11.53
N LYS A 84 -39.54 12.92 11.20
CA LYS A 84 -40.66 13.64 11.83
C LYS A 84 -41.33 12.74 12.86
N ALA A 85 -41.66 13.34 14.00
CA ALA A 85 -42.42 12.70 15.08
C ALA A 85 -43.82 12.24 14.63
#